data_AF-A0A1G1HM82-F1
#
_entry.id   AF-A0A1G1HM82-F1
#
_cell.length_a   1.000
_cell.length_b   1.000
_cell.length_c   1.000
_cell.angle_alpha   90.00
_cell.angle_beta   90.00
_cell.angle_gamma   90.00
#
_symmetry.space_group_name_H-M   'P 1'
#
loop_
_entity.id
_entity.type
_entity.pdbx_description
1 polymer ?
#
loop_
_entity_poly.entity_id
_entity_poly.type
_entity_poly.pdbx_seq_one_letter_code
_entity_poly.pdbx_strand_id
1 'polypeptide(L)'
;MRILFIGDIIGEVGRKAIAKNLNTLIDEYRINLVIANGENAAGGFGITPKIAEELFEIGINVITSGNHIWDKKEIIPYIEKEKRLLRPANYPEGVPGYGDITIHTNSGDRVGVLNLTGRVFMGNYDCPFRFFKRELQRIKSGVDTVIVDFHAEATSEKLAFGWFADGEVGAVIGTHTHVQTADEMILPKGTAYITDVGMTGSANSVIGMRKDEIIEKYLTLLPKRFEVAKGHPVISAVVIDIDKKERKAVSIERLQIKDGY
;
A
#
# COMPACT_ATOMS: atom_id res chain seq x y z
N MET A 1 3.28 -3.44 -19.10
CA MET A 1 3.91 -4.01 -17.90
C MET A 1 2.79 -4.30 -16.91
N ARG A 2 2.93 -5.32 -16.07
CA ARG A 2 1.93 -5.71 -15.07
C ARG A 2 2.45 -5.47 -13.68
N ILE A 3 1.67 -4.80 -12.86
CA ILE A 3 2.04 -4.44 -11.49
C ILE A 3 1.03 -5.08 -10.54
N LEU A 4 1.52 -5.81 -9.54
CA LEU A 4 0.71 -6.30 -8.44
C LEU A 4 0.87 -5.32 -7.28
N PHE A 5 -0.24 -4.74 -6.82
CA PHE A 5 -0.28 -3.94 -5.60
C PHE A 5 -1.06 -4.70 -4.53
N ILE A 6 -0.39 -5.05 -3.43
CA ILE A 6 -0.95 -5.78 -2.30
C ILE A 6 -1.32 -4.78 -1.21
N GLY A 7 -2.55 -4.90 -0.71
CA GLY A 7 -3.03 -4.06 0.38
C GLY A 7 -2.37 -4.33 1.73
N ASP A 8 -2.83 -3.63 2.76
CA ASP A 8 -2.21 -3.57 4.09
C ASP A 8 -1.92 -4.98 4.66
N ILE A 9 -0.65 -5.35 4.76
CA ILE A 9 -0.22 -6.64 5.33
C ILE A 9 -0.32 -6.56 6.85
N ILE A 10 -1.23 -7.36 7.43
CA ILE A 10 -1.50 -7.32 8.88
C ILE A 10 -0.94 -8.56 9.57
N GLY A 11 0.07 -8.33 10.40
CA GLY A 11 0.62 -9.30 11.32
C GLY A 11 1.05 -10.62 10.66
N GLU A 12 1.14 -11.68 11.47
CA GLU A 12 1.70 -12.97 11.03
C GLU A 12 0.81 -13.65 9.98
N VAL A 13 -0.51 -13.52 10.12
CA VAL A 13 -1.48 -14.11 9.17
C VAL A 13 -1.29 -13.53 7.77
N GLY A 14 -1.19 -12.21 7.65
CA GLY A 14 -0.97 -11.56 6.36
C GLY A 14 0.37 -11.96 5.73
N ARG A 15 1.46 -11.95 6.52
CA ARG A 15 2.79 -12.35 6.02
C ARG A 15 2.82 -13.78 5.51
N LYS A 16 2.25 -14.73 6.26
CA LYS A 16 2.17 -16.14 5.85
C LYS A 16 1.32 -16.33 4.60
N ALA A 17 0.22 -15.58 4.47
CA ALA A 17 -0.64 -15.65 3.31
C ALA A 17 0.11 -15.22 2.04
N ILE A 18 0.86 -14.10 2.10
CA ILE A 18 1.69 -13.64 0.98
C ILE A 18 2.80 -14.63 0.68
N ALA A 19 3.57 -15.08 1.69
CA ALA A 19 4.65 -16.05 1.49
C ALA A 19 4.18 -17.35 0.81
N LYS A 20 2.94 -17.78 1.06
CA LYS A 20 2.34 -18.97 0.44
C LYS A 20 1.90 -18.74 -1.01
N ASN A 21 1.35 -17.56 -1.34
CA ASN A 21 0.62 -17.35 -2.59
C ASN A 21 1.36 -16.46 -3.61
N LEU A 22 2.34 -15.67 -3.20
CA LEU A 22 2.92 -14.61 -4.04
C LEU A 22 3.54 -15.14 -5.34
N ASN A 23 4.31 -16.22 -5.29
CA ASN A 23 4.92 -16.80 -6.50
C ASN A 23 3.86 -17.25 -7.52
N THR A 24 2.79 -17.90 -7.05
CA THR A 24 1.68 -18.31 -7.92
C THR A 24 1.01 -17.10 -8.59
N LEU A 25 0.79 -16.01 -7.83
CA LEU A 25 0.23 -14.78 -8.39
C LEU A 25 1.16 -14.12 -9.41
N ILE A 26 2.47 -14.13 -9.14
CA ILE A 26 3.47 -13.61 -10.08
C ILE A 26 3.40 -14.38 -11.41
N ASP A 27 3.35 -15.71 -11.35
CA ASP A 27 3.33 -16.57 -12.53
C ASP A 27 2.01 -16.46 -13.30
N GLU A 28 0.88 -16.56 -12.60
CA GLU A 28 -0.47 -16.56 -13.19
C GLU A 28 -0.77 -15.22 -13.89
N TYR A 29 -0.47 -14.11 -13.21
CA TYR A 29 -0.75 -12.78 -13.73
C TYR A 29 0.42 -12.19 -14.52
N ARG A 30 1.57 -12.89 -14.60
CA ARG A 30 2.80 -12.44 -15.28
C ARG A 30 3.30 -11.09 -14.76
N ILE A 31 3.37 -10.97 -13.45
CA ILE A 31 3.69 -9.73 -12.75
C ILE A 31 5.16 -9.33 -13.00
N ASN A 32 5.40 -8.05 -13.27
CA ASN A 32 6.74 -7.49 -13.50
C ASN A 32 7.27 -6.70 -12.30
N LEU A 33 6.37 -6.27 -11.40
CA LEU A 33 6.66 -5.50 -10.20
C LEU A 33 5.61 -5.79 -9.12
N VAL A 34 6.06 -6.08 -7.91
CA VAL A 34 5.23 -6.27 -6.71
C VAL A 34 5.46 -5.11 -5.75
N ILE A 35 4.39 -4.40 -5.43
CA ILE A 35 4.34 -3.36 -4.40
C ILE A 35 3.40 -3.87 -3.30
N ALA A 36 3.75 -3.68 -2.04
CA ALA A 36 2.88 -4.05 -0.93
C ALA A 36 2.90 -3.00 0.18
N ASN A 37 1.74 -2.71 0.77
CA ASN A 37 1.70 -1.88 1.96
C ASN A 37 2.02 -2.73 3.22
N GLY A 38 3.10 -2.39 3.91
CA GLY A 38 3.63 -3.12 5.06
C GLY A 38 3.37 -2.45 6.41
N GLU A 39 2.52 -1.42 6.51
CA GLU A 39 2.45 -0.62 7.73
C GLU A 39 1.95 -1.36 8.98
N ASN A 40 1.28 -2.51 8.82
CA ASN A 40 0.71 -3.30 9.92
C ASN A 40 1.41 -4.66 10.10
N ALA A 41 2.58 -4.84 9.47
CA ALA A 41 3.23 -6.14 9.37
C ALA A 41 3.79 -6.66 10.70
N ALA A 42 4.19 -5.80 11.64
CA ALA A 42 4.82 -6.17 12.91
C ALA A 42 3.81 -6.23 14.08
N GLY A 43 3.05 -7.32 14.14
CA GLY A 43 2.07 -7.51 15.23
C GLY A 43 0.92 -6.51 15.14
N GLY A 44 0.54 -6.12 13.93
CA GLY A 44 -0.62 -5.28 13.63
C GLY A 44 -0.33 -3.80 13.54
N PHE A 45 0.88 -3.34 13.93
CA PHE A 45 1.26 -1.93 13.95
C PHE A 45 2.76 -1.79 13.66
N GLY A 46 3.12 -1.05 12.62
CA GLY A 46 4.49 -0.84 12.16
C GLY A 46 5.12 -2.04 11.47
N ILE A 47 6.41 -1.92 11.19
CA ILE A 47 7.25 -2.94 10.54
C ILE A 47 8.63 -2.95 11.23
N THR A 48 9.26 -4.12 11.36
CA THR A 48 10.63 -4.22 11.89
C THR A 48 11.61 -4.48 10.74
N PRO A 49 12.91 -4.17 10.89
CA PRO A 49 13.93 -4.47 9.88
C PRO A 49 13.89 -5.93 9.42
N LYS A 50 13.78 -6.86 10.37
CA LYS A 50 13.67 -8.30 10.08
C LYS A 50 12.45 -8.61 9.18
N ILE A 51 11.29 -8.04 9.49
CA ILE A 51 10.07 -8.29 8.71
C ILE A 51 10.16 -7.63 7.33
N ALA A 52 10.75 -6.45 7.21
CA ALA A 52 10.98 -5.83 5.91
C ALA A 52 11.86 -6.72 5.02
N GLU A 53 12.97 -7.24 5.55
CA GLU A 53 13.83 -8.18 4.81
C GLU A 53 13.09 -9.46 4.44
N GLU A 54 12.33 -10.07 5.35
CA GLU A 54 11.49 -11.25 5.04
C GLU A 54 10.53 -10.99 3.87
N LEU A 55 9.92 -9.80 3.82
CA LEU A 55 9.00 -9.42 2.73
C LEU A 55 9.75 -9.18 1.40
N PHE A 56 10.94 -8.59 1.44
CA PHE A 56 11.77 -8.44 0.24
C PHE A 56 12.26 -9.80 -0.28
N GLU A 57 12.68 -10.70 0.60
CA GLU A 57 13.18 -12.05 0.27
C GLU A 57 12.13 -12.90 -0.47
N ILE A 58 10.84 -12.74 -0.14
CA ILE A 58 9.76 -13.48 -0.82
C ILE A 58 9.32 -12.84 -2.15
N GLY A 59 9.94 -11.73 -2.58
CA GLY A 59 9.73 -11.14 -3.90
C GLY A 59 8.90 -9.86 -3.93
N ILE A 60 8.60 -9.23 -2.78
CA ILE A 60 8.09 -7.85 -2.80
C ILE A 60 9.22 -6.92 -3.23
N ASN A 61 8.99 -6.04 -4.21
CA ASN A 61 10.03 -5.17 -4.73
C ASN A 61 10.09 -3.82 -3.99
N VAL A 62 8.93 -3.29 -3.60
CA VAL A 62 8.79 -2.04 -2.84
C VAL A 62 7.75 -2.23 -1.74
N ILE A 63 8.09 -1.79 -0.53
CA ILE A 63 7.16 -1.77 0.59
C ILE A 63 6.74 -0.31 0.82
N THR A 64 5.44 -0.03 0.63
CA THR A 64 4.82 1.23 1.07
C THR A 64 4.35 1.09 2.52
N SER A 65 3.97 2.20 3.15
CA SER A 65 3.48 2.24 4.52
C SER A 65 2.49 3.39 4.73
N GLY A 66 2.21 3.71 5.99
CA GLY A 66 1.17 4.65 6.37
C GLY A 66 1.46 5.34 7.70
N ASN A 67 0.42 5.54 8.49
CA ASN A 67 0.52 6.21 9.79
C ASN A 67 1.23 5.36 10.85
N HIS A 68 1.27 4.03 10.70
CA HIS A 68 1.89 3.14 11.69
C HIS A 68 3.39 2.90 11.49
N ILE A 69 4.02 3.52 10.48
CA ILE A 69 5.44 3.29 10.13
C ILE A 69 6.41 3.50 11.32
N TRP A 70 6.08 4.32 12.31
CA TRP A 70 6.96 4.63 13.45
C TRP A 70 6.69 3.82 14.73
N ASP A 71 5.70 2.92 14.73
CA ASP A 71 5.29 2.19 15.95
C ASP A 71 6.34 1.16 16.42
N LYS A 72 7.27 0.79 15.54
CA LYS A 72 8.47 0.00 15.88
C LYS A 72 9.71 0.88 15.78
N LYS A 73 10.17 1.41 16.92
CA LYS A 73 11.30 2.37 16.98
C LYS A 73 12.58 1.88 16.27
N GLU A 74 12.82 0.57 16.27
CA GLU A 74 13.94 -0.07 15.59
C GLU A 74 13.96 0.12 14.06
N ILE A 75 12.84 0.53 13.44
CA ILE A 75 12.78 0.79 11.99
C ILE A 75 13.45 2.10 11.58
N ILE A 76 13.57 3.07 12.48
CA ILE A 76 14.07 4.42 12.19
C ILE A 76 15.48 4.40 11.57
N PRO A 77 16.50 3.74 12.16
CA PRO A 77 17.83 3.69 11.55
C PRO A 77 17.89 2.80 10.29
N TYR A 78 16.90 1.93 10.09
CA TYR A 78 16.83 1.04 8.94
C TYR A 78 16.27 1.76 7.70
N ILE A 79 15.19 2.52 7.85
CA ILE A 79 14.51 3.21 6.74
C ILE A 79 15.37 4.31 6.10
N GLU A 80 16.36 4.85 6.81
CA GLU A 80 17.36 5.77 6.23
C GLU A 80 18.26 5.10 5.20
N LYS A 81 18.50 3.79 5.36
CA LYS A 81 19.45 3.02 4.54
C LYS A 81 18.74 2.23 3.45
N GLU A 82 17.60 1.64 3.77
CA GLU A 82 16.80 0.85 2.84
C GLU A 82 15.83 1.73 2.05
N LYS A 83 16.14 1.96 0.77
CA LYS A 83 15.34 2.84 -0.11
C LYS A 83 14.03 2.21 -0.57
N ARG A 84 13.93 0.88 -0.54
CA ARG A 84 12.73 0.14 -0.99
C ARG A 84 11.60 0.14 0.04
N LEU A 85 11.86 0.56 1.28
CA LEU A 85 10.85 0.80 2.31
C LEU A 85 10.50 2.28 2.33
N LEU A 86 9.29 2.62 1.90
CA LEU A 86 8.80 3.99 1.81
C LEU A 86 7.96 4.36 3.02
N ARG A 87 8.14 5.59 3.49
CA ARG A 87 7.21 6.28 4.40
C ARG A 87 6.39 7.31 3.62
N PRO A 88 5.25 7.80 4.11
CA PRO A 88 4.53 8.86 3.42
C PRO A 88 5.41 10.09 3.14
N ALA A 89 5.45 10.55 1.90
CA ALA A 89 6.34 11.62 1.45
C ALA A 89 6.02 12.97 2.11
N ASN A 90 4.76 13.21 2.45
CA ASN A 90 4.22 14.42 3.08
C ASN A 90 4.32 14.44 4.62
N TYR A 91 5.27 13.71 5.18
CA TYR A 91 5.80 14.03 6.51
C TYR A 91 6.60 15.36 6.48
N PRO A 92 6.70 16.06 7.63
CA PRO A 92 7.51 17.27 7.74
C PRO A 92 8.96 17.06 7.31
N GLU A 93 9.63 18.17 6.95
CA GLU A 93 11.05 18.15 6.63
C GLU A 93 11.91 17.64 7.80
N GLY A 94 12.97 16.91 7.50
CA GLY A 94 13.87 16.30 8.49
C GLY A 94 13.45 14.92 8.98
N VAL A 95 12.29 14.39 8.54
CA VAL A 95 11.87 13.02 8.87
C VAL A 95 12.67 12.00 8.04
N PRO A 96 13.24 10.97 8.68
CA PRO A 96 14.11 9.99 8.02
C PRO A 96 13.40 9.15 6.94
N GLY A 97 14.22 8.52 6.11
CA GLY A 97 13.76 7.64 5.04
C GLY A 97 13.21 8.36 3.81
N TYR A 98 12.61 7.59 2.91
CA TYR A 98 12.26 8.01 1.56
C TYR A 98 10.74 8.01 1.35
N GLY A 99 10.25 9.01 0.61
CA GLY A 99 8.84 9.11 0.21
C GLY A 99 8.52 8.42 -1.11
N ASP A 100 9.56 8.20 -1.92
CA ASP A 100 9.49 7.61 -3.25
C ASP A 100 10.78 6.88 -3.61
N ILE A 101 10.67 6.03 -4.63
CA ILE A 101 11.79 5.34 -5.26
C ILE A 101 11.51 5.18 -6.76
N THR A 102 12.57 5.19 -7.57
CA THR A 102 12.52 4.66 -8.94
C THR A 102 13.16 3.28 -8.96
N ILE A 103 12.44 2.28 -9.46
CA ILE A 103 12.88 0.89 -9.54
C ILE A 103 12.78 0.36 -10.96
N HIS A 104 13.64 -0.59 -11.31
CA HIS A 104 13.54 -1.34 -12.55
C HIS A 104 12.70 -2.60 -12.33
N THR A 105 11.69 -2.80 -13.18
CA THR A 105 10.96 -4.06 -13.26
C THR A 105 11.84 -5.18 -13.81
N ASN A 106 11.41 -6.42 -13.66
CA ASN A 106 12.10 -7.58 -14.26
C ASN A 106 12.16 -7.50 -15.79
N SER A 107 11.27 -6.73 -16.43
CA SER A 107 11.28 -6.45 -17.88
C SER A 107 12.12 -5.23 -18.28
N GLY A 108 12.82 -4.59 -17.33
CA GLY A 108 13.71 -3.44 -17.56
C GLY A 108 13.04 -2.07 -17.49
N ASP A 109 11.71 -2.02 -17.41
CA ASP A 109 10.95 -0.77 -17.33
C ASP A 109 11.22 -0.03 -16.02
N ARG A 110 11.26 1.30 -16.05
CA ARG A 110 11.48 2.16 -14.89
C ARG A 110 10.15 2.61 -14.31
N VAL A 111 9.88 2.27 -13.05
CA VAL A 111 8.64 2.64 -12.36
C VAL A 111 8.99 3.49 -11.14
N GLY A 112 8.34 4.65 -11.03
CA GLY A 112 8.33 5.43 -9.80
C GLY A 112 7.26 4.90 -8.86
N VAL A 113 7.57 4.70 -7.59
CA VAL A 113 6.59 4.43 -6.53
C VAL A 113 6.61 5.59 -5.57
N LEU A 114 5.44 6.16 -5.26
CA LEU A 114 5.28 7.30 -4.36
C LEU A 114 4.27 6.94 -3.28
N ASN A 115 4.66 7.15 -2.03
CA ASN A 115 3.80 6.95 -0.87
C ASN A 115 3.33 8.31 -0.36
N LEU A 116 2.03 8.47 -0.13
CA LEU A 116 1.46 9.69 0.47
C LEU A 116 0.43 9.31 1.53
N THR A 117 0.15 10.23 2.45
CA THR A 117 -0.91 10.05 3.45
C THR A 117 -1.93 11.19 3.39
N GLY A 118 -3.20 10.84 3.62
CA GLY A 118 -4.30 11.81 3.74
C GLY A 118 -4.22 12.60 5.05
N ARG A 119 -5.23 13.45 5.28
CA ARG A 119 -5.31 14.30 6.49
C ARG A 119 -6.68 14.25 7.15
N VAL A 120 -7.73 14.00 6.38
CA VAL A 120 -9.09 13.96 6.94
C VAL A 120 -9.22 12.71 7.81
N PHE A 121 -9.54 12.90 9.10
CA PHE A 121 -9.57 11.86 10.15
C PHE A 121 -8.23 11.18 10.43
N MET A 122 -7.12 11.79 10.00
CA MET A 122 -5.77 11.30 10.23
C MET A 122 -4.95 12.30 11.07
N GLY A 123 -3.62 12.26 10.97
CA GLY A 123 -2.71 13.17 11.63
C GLY A 123 -2.52 14.51 10.92
N ASN A 124 -1.74 15.40 11.55
CA ASN A 124 -1.36 16.69 11.00
C ASN A 124 -0.17 16.54 10.04
N TYR A 125 -0.45 16.14 8.81
CA TYR A 125 0.54 16.01 7.74
C TYR A 125 0.54 17.22 6.80
N ASP A 126 1.63 17.40 6.07
CA ASP A 126 1.68 18.40 5.01
C ASP A 126 0.69 18.05 3.89
N CYS A 127 0.28 19.05 3.12
CA CYS A 127 -0.75 18.89 2.09
C CYS A 127 -0.33 17.85 1.02
N PRO A 128 -1.02 16.68 0.92
CA PRO A 128 -0.60 15.62 0.02
C PRO A 128 -0.64 16.03 -1.46
N PHE A 129 -1.62 16.86 -1.85
CA PHE A 129 -1.74 17.39 -3.21
C PHE A 129 -0.53 18.24 -3.67
N ARG A 130 0.02 19.06 -2.77
CA ARG A 130 1.19 19.91 -3.07
C ARG A 130 2.47 19.10 -3.10
N PHE A 131 2.65 18.21 -2.11
CA PHE A 131 3.78 17.29 -2.09
C PHE A 131 3.80 16.38 -3.32
N PHE A 132 2.64 15.85 -3.73
CA PHE A 132 2.51 15.08 -4.96
C PHE A 132 3.07 15.83 -6.18
N LYS A 133 2.64 17.08 -6.41
CA LYS A 133 3.15 17.86 -7.55
C LYS A 133 4.66 18.09 -7.48
N ARG A 134 5.20 18.35 -6.28
CA ARG A 134 6.65 18.53 -6.07
C ARG A 134 7.43 17.25 -6.35
N GLU A 135 7.03 16.13 -5.74
CA GLU A 135 7.73 14.85 -5.92
C GLU A 135 7.59 14.32 -7.34
N LEU A 136 6.40 14.46 -7.95
CA LEU A 136 6.19 14.05 -9.33
C LEU A 136 7.12 14.78 -10.29
N GLN A 137 7.34 16.09 -10.12
CA GLN A 137 8.29 16.83 -10.97
C GLN A 137 9.71 16.28 -10.88
N ARG A 138 10.11 15.76 -9.71
CA ARG A 138 11.43 15.16 -9.49
C ARG A 138 11.59 13.80 -10.17
N ILE A 139 10.57 12.94 -10.12
CA ILE A 139 10.68 11.54 -10.58
C ILE A 139 10.20 11.32 -12.02
N LYS A 140 9.28 12.15 -12.55
CA LYS A 140 8.56 11.87 -13.82
C LYS A 140 9.47 11.80 -15.05
N SER A 141 10.57 12.55 -15.09
CA SER A 141 11.50 12.60 -16.23
C SER A 141 12.32 11.32 -16.43
N GLY A 142 12.42 10.47 -15.40
CA GLY A 142 13.27 9.28 -15.39
C GLY A 142 12.52 7.95 -15.39
N VAL A 143 11.19 7.95 -15.50
CA VAL A 143 10.37 6.74 -15.37
C VAL A 143 9.45 6.55 -16.56
N ASP A 144 8.93 5.35 -16.76
CA ASP A 144 7.89 5.03 -17.73
C ASP A 144 6.50 5.28 -17.13
N THR A 145 6.34 5.07 -15.83
CA THR A 145 5.10 5.37 -15.11
C THR A 145 5.37 5.63 -13.63
N VAL A 146 4.38 6.18 -12.93
CA VAL A 146 4.38 6.38 -11.48
C VAL A 146 3.16 5.68 -10.88
N ILE A 147 3.36 4.96 -9.78
CA ILE A 147 2.31 4.34 -8.98
C ILE A 147 2.28 5.05 -7.63
N VAL A 148 1.10 5.51 -7.23
CA VAL A 148 0.90 6.21 -5.95
C VAL A 148 0.12 5.30 -5.01
N ASP A 149 0.69 5.03 -3.83
CA ASP A 149 -0.06 4.58 -2.66
C ASP A 149 -0.54 5.81 -1.89
N PHE A 150 -1.86 6.00 -1.80
CA PHE A 150 -2.48 7.09 -1.06
C PHE A 150 -3.19 6.56 0.19
N HIS A 151 -2.44 6.52 1.28
CA HIS A 151 -2.84 5.98 2.57
C HIS A 151 -3.73 6.97 3.33
N ALA A 152 -5.05 6.81 3.22
CA ALA A 152 -6.03 7.82 3.67
C ALA A 152 -7.34 7.22 4.18
N GLU A 153 -7.99 7.90 5.13
CA GLU A 153 -9.29 7.45 5.67
C GLU A 153 -10.47 7.92 4.80
N ALA A 154 -10.59 9.23 4.56
CA ALA A 154 -11.78 9.77 3.92
C ALA A 154 -11.84 9.45 2.43
N THR A 155 -12.92 8.78 2.02
CA THR A 155 -13.22 8.48 0.61
C THR A 155 -13.26 9.74 -0.27
N SER A 156 -13.75 10.86 0.27
CA SER A 156 -13.74 12.15 -0.44
C SER A 156 -12.34 12.66 -0.74
N GLU A 157 -11.39 12.50 0.19
CA GLU A 157 -10.00 12.92 -0.03
C GLU A 157 -9.32 11.99 -1.05
N LYS A 158 -9.58 10.68 -0.97
CA LYS A 158 -9.09 9.67 -1.93
C LYS A 158 -9.59 9.93 -3.35
N LEU A 159 -10.88 10.15 -3.53
CA LEU A 159 -11.47 10.47 -4.84
C LEU A 159 -10.92 11.78 -5.38
N ALA A 160 -10.90 12.83 -4.56
CA ALA A 160 -10.35 14.13 -4.97
C ALA A 160 -8.89 14.01 -5.42
N PHE A 161 -8.08 13.21 -4.72
CA PHE A 161 -6.70 12.97 -5.09
C PHE A 161 -6.57 12.17 -6.41
N GLY A 162 -7.38 11.13 -6.60
CA GLY A 162 -7.46 10.39 -7.86
C GLY A 162 -7.75 11.31 -9.05
N TRP A 163 -8.79 12.13 -8.96
CA TRP A 163 -9.14 13.12 -10.00
C TRP A 163 -8.06 14.18 -10.22
N PHE A 164 -7.37 14.59 -9.16
CA PHE A 164 -6.28 15.57 -9.25
C PHE A 164 -5.03 15.03 -9.94
N ALA A 165 -4.75 13.73 -9.78
CA ALA A 165 -3.59 13.05 -10.35
C ALA A 165 -3.87 12.41 -11.73
N ASP A 166 -5.12 12.41 -12.20
CA ASP A 166 -5.50 11.76 -13.46
C ASP A 166 -4.70 12.29 -14.67
N GLY A 167 -4.08 11.36 -15.40
CA GLY A 167 -3.22 11.61 -16.56
C GLY A 167 -1.78 11.98 -16.22
N GLU A 168 -1.44 12.10 -14.94
CA GLU A 168 -0.08 12.41 -14.49
C GLU A 168 0.70 11.17 -14.04
N VAL A 169 -0.03 10.11 -13.67
CA VAL A 169 0.50 8.85 -13.11
C VAL A 169 -0.22 7.64 -13.72
N GLY A 170 0.41 6.47 -13.63
CA GLY A 170 -0.21 5.22 -14.09
C GLY A 170 -1.32 4.75 -13.16
N ALA A 171 -1.14 4.91 -11.85
CA ALA A 171 -2.16 4.50 -10.89
C ALA A 171 -2.14 5.32 -9.59
N VAL A 172 -3.31 5.45 -8.98
CA VAL A 172 -3.53 5.92 -7.61
C VAL A 172 -4.32 4.84 -6.88
N ILE A 173 -3.66 4.18 -5.92
CA ILE A 173 -4.23 3.09 -5.15
C ILE A 173 -4.39 3.56 -3.70
N GLY A 174 -5.62 3.57 -3.20
CA GLY A 174 -5.86 3.86 -1.79
C GLY A 174 -5.61 2.66 -0.88
N THR A 175 -5.12 2.92 0.32
CA THR A 175 -4.92 1.96 1.43
C THR A 175 -5.47 2.57 2.73
N HIS A 176 -5.29 1.92 3.89
CA HIS A 176 -5.67 2.34 5.27
C HIS A 176 -6.97 1.74 5.81
N THR A 177 -8.06 1.72 5.05
CA THR A 177 -9.38 1.37 5.62
C THR A 177 -9.57 -0.15 5.79
N HIS A 178 -8.65 -0.93 5.22
CA HIS A 178 -8.59 -2.41 5.29
C HIS A 178 -9.77 -3.13 4.62
N VAL A 179 -10.70 -2.42 3.99
CA VAL A 179 -11.85 -2.99 3.29
C VAL A 179 -11.75 -2.64 1.82
N GLN A 180 -11.60 -3.67 0.98
CA GLN A 180 -11.47 -3.51 -0.46
C GLN A 180 -12.76 -2.91 -1.07
N THR A 181 -12.65 -1.84 -1.84
CA THR A 181 -13.80 -1.10 -2.39
C THR A 181 -14.19 -1.54 -3.80
N ALA A 182 -15.50 -1.51 -4.10
CA ALA A 182 -16.19 -1.78 -5.37
C ALA A 182 -15.88 -0.92 -6.62
N ASP A 183 -14.98 0.07 -6.55
CA ASP A 183 -14.89 1.19 -7.50
C ASP A 183 -13.59 1.26 -8.34
N GLU A 184 -13.02 0.12 -8.74
CA GLU A 184 -11.80 0.13 -9.54
C GLU A 184 -12.14 0.62 -10.94
N MET A 185 -11.34 1.56 -11.46
CA MET A 185 -11.59 2.11 -12.78
C MET A 185 -10.34 2.69 -13.41
N ILE A 186 -10.40 2.87 -14.74
CA ILE A 186 -9.48 3.75 -15.44
C ILE A 186 -10.15 5.11 -15.56
N LEU A 187 -9.52 6.13 -14.96
CA LEU A 187 -9.98 7.51 -15.05
C LEU A 187 -9.82 8.05 -16.48
N PRO A 188 -10.55 9.12 -16.87
CA PRO A 188 -10.64 9.57 -18.27
C PRO A 188 -9.31 9.88 -18.96
N LYS A 189 -8.26 10.26 -18.21
CA LYS A 189 -6.93 10.55 -18.79
C LYS A 189 -5.95 9.38 -18.68
N GLY A 190 -6.41 8.21 -18.22
CA GLY A 190 -5.67 6.95 -18.27
C GLY A 190 -4.96 6.56 -16.97
N THR A 191 -5.37 7.11 -15.82
CA THR A 191 -4.88 6.68 -14.51
C THR A 191 -5.77 5.58 -13.93
N ALA A 192 -5.19 4.43 -13.56
CA ALA A 192 -5.92 3.42 -12.78
C ALA A 192 -6.20 3.93 -11.37
N TYR A 193 -7.39 3.64 -10.86
CA TYR A 193 -7.85 4.13 -9.56
C TYR A 193 -8.64 3.07 -8.81
N ILE A 194 -8.49 3.05 -7.49
CA ILE A 194 -9.38 2.38 -6.54
C ILE A 194 -9.36 3.13 -5.19
N THR A 195 -10.51 3.29 -4.55
CA THR A 195 -10.59 3.99 -3.25
C THR A 195 -9.84 3.25 -2.15
N ASP A 196 -9.94 1.92 -2.07
CA ASP A 196 -9.15 1.12 -1.13
C ASP A 196 -8.91 -0.30 -1.67
N VAL A 197 -7.65 -0.73 -1.65
CA VAL A 197 -7.26 -2.08 -2.08
C VAL A 197 -7.63 -3.15 -1.05
N GLY A 198 -7.90 -2.76 0.21
CA GLY A 198 -8.22 -3.63 1.34
C GLY A 198 -6.99 -4.16 2.07
N MET A 199 -7.20 -5.07 3.03
CA MET A 199 -6.11 -5.68 3.79
C MET A 199 -5.73 -7.07 3.29
N THR A 200 -4.49 -7.45 3.61
CA THR A 200 -4.03 -8.84 3.64
C THR A 200 -3.79 -9.29 5.08
N GLY A 201 -4.70 -10.09 5.62
CA GLY A 201 -4.73 -10.44 7.05
C GLY A 201 -5.79 -11.47 7.39
N SER A 202 -6.21 -11.56 8.66
CA SER A 202 -7.27 -12.49 9.06
C SER A 202 -8.65 -11.99 8.58
N ALA A 203 -9.38 -12.82 7.84
CA ALA A 203 -10.74 -12.54 7.38
C ALA A 203 -11.76 -12.52 8.54
N ASN A 204 -11.54 -13.37 9.55
CA ASN A 204 -12.43 -13.52 10.71
C ASN A 204 -12.06 -12.53 11.83
N SER A 205 -11.96 -11.25 11.48
CA SER A 205 -11.48 -10.17 12.33
C SER A 205 -12.33 -8.92 12.20
N VAL A 206 -12.07 -7.92 13.05
CA VAL A 206 -12.47 -6.53 12.76
C VAL A 206 -11.21 -5.80 12.31
N ILE A 207 -11.08 -5.54 11.00
CA ILE A 207 -10.00 -4.71 10.45
C ILE A 207 -8.61 -5.29 10.78
N GLY A 208 -8.50 -6.62 10.91
CA GLY A 208 -7.27 -7.35 11.25
C GLY A 208 -7.08 -7.66 12.75
N MET A 209 -7.92 -7.11 13.62
CA MET A 209 -7.83 -7.26 15.07
C MET A 209 -8.87 -8.24 15.63
N ARG A 210 -8.62 -8.79 16.83
CA ARG A 210 -9.54 -9.72 17.50
C ARG A 210 -10.92 -9.07 17.73
N LYS A 211 -11.98 -9.76 17.29
CA LYS A 211 -13.36 -9.26 17.31
C LYS A 211 -13.81 -8.85 18.70
N ASP A 212 -13.60 -9.71 19.70
CA ASP A 212 -14.12 -9.50 21.06
C ASP A 212 -13.56 -8.24 21.70
N GLU A 213 -12.27 -7.95 21.51
CA GLU A 213 -11.61 -6.75 22.06
C GLU A 213 -12.16 -5.46 21.45
N ILE A 214 -12.43 -5.48 20.14
CA ILE A 214 -12.97 -4.33 19.42
C ILE A 214 -14.45 -4.13 19.80
N ILE A 215 -15.24 -5.20 19.84
CA ILE A 215 -16.65 -5.15 20.22
C ILE A 215 -16.78 -4.64 21.66
N GLU A 216 -15.99 -5.17 22.59
CA GLU A 216 -16.04 -4.74 23.99
C GLU A 216 -15.62 -3.28 24.16
N LYS A 217 -14.62 -2.79 23.40
CA LYS A 217 -14.28 -1.36 23.37
C LYS A 217 -15.49 -0.52 22.95
N TYR A 218 -16.23 -0.93 21.92
CA TYR A 218 -17.42 -0.18 21.48
C TYR A 218 -18.57 -0.24 22.49
N LEU A 219 -18.74 -1.38 23.19
CA LEU A 219 -19.79 -1.55 24.20
C LEU A 219 -19.49 -0.78 25.50
N THR A 220 -18.23 -0.74 25.92
CA THR A 220 -17.83 -0.23 27.24
C THR A 220 -17.18 1.15 27.20
N LEU A 221 -16.72 1.58 26.02
CA LEU A 221 -15.86 2.75 25.80
C LEU A 221 -14.53 2.71 26.57
N LEU A 222 -14.19 1.57 27.21
CA LEU A 222 -12.94 1.42 27.94
C LEU A 222 -11.78 1.13 26.98
N PRO A 223 -10.57 1.64 27.26
CA PRO A 223 -9.38 1.30 26.50
C PRO A 223 -9.12 -0.21 26.51
N LYS A 224 -8.81 -0.76 25.34
CA LYS A 224 -8.39 -2.15 25.15
C LYS A 224 -7.07 -2.18 24.40
N ARG A 225 -6.22 -3.13 24.77
CA ARG A 225 -5.07 -3.49 23.96
C ARG A 225 -5.59 -4.35 22.82
N PHE A 226 -5.26 -3.97 21.59
CA PHE A 226 -5.64 -4.75 20.41
C PHE A 226 -4.58 -5.78 20.09
N GLU A 227 -5.05 -7.00 19.82
CA GLU A 227 -4.24 -8.09 19.32
C GLU A 227 -4.66 -8.47 17.90
N VAL A 228 -3.68 -8.86 17.08
CA VAL A 228 -3.93 -9.36 15.72
C VAL A 228 -4.77 -10.64 15.80
N ALA A 229 -5.84 -10.68 15.00
CA ALA A 229 -6.67 -11.85 14.89
C ALA A 229 -5.93 -13.01 14.21
N LYS A 230 -6.13 -14.23 14.72
CA LYS A 230 -5.74 -15.47 14.05
C LYS A 230 -6.86 -15.92 13.09
N GLY A 231 -6.60 -16.97 12.32
CA GLY A 231 -7.63 -17.63 11.49
C GLY A 231 -7.36 -17.54 9.99
N HIS A 232 -8.42 -17.71 9.21
CA HIS A 232 -8.37 -17.80 7.75
C HIS A 232 -7.85 -16.51 7.13
N PRO A 233 -6.81 -16.57 6.28
CA PRO A 233 -6.28 -15.40 5.63
C PRO A 233 -7.18 -14.95 4.48
N VAL A 234 -7.24 -13.63 4.29
CA VAL A 234 -7.66 -12.98 3.05
C VAL A 234 -6.48 -12.19 2.51
N ILE A 235 -6.25 -12.24 1.19
CA ILE A 235 -5.33 -11.37 0.47
C ILE A 235 -6.17 -10.44 -0.39
N SER A 236 -6.02 -9.14 -0.21
CA SER A 236 -6.65 -8.13 -1.07
C SER A 236 -5.56 -7.41 -1.86
N ALA A 237 -5.69 -7.39 -3.18
CA ALA A 237 -4.72 -6.82 -4.09
C ALA A 237 -5.39 -6.30 -5.37
N VAL A 238 -4.63 -5.57 -6.19
CA VAL A 238 -5.00 -5.23 -7.56
C VAL A 238 -3.87 -5.56 -8.53
N VAL A 239 -4.24 -5.98 -9.73
CA VAL A 239 -3.33 -6.12 -10.88
C VAL A 239 -3.61 -4.98 -11.83
N ILE A 240 -2.56 -4.26 -12.20
CA ILE A 240 -2.64 -3.07 -13.06
C ILE A 240 -1.81 -3.32 -14.31
N ASP A 241 -2.44 -3.20 -15.47
CA ASP A 241 -1.74 -3.26 -16.76
C ASP A 241 -1.47 -1.84 -17.25
N ILE A 242 -0.19 -1.52 -17.45
CA ILE A 242 0.26 -0.23 -18.00
C ILE A 242 0.76 -0.42 -19.43
N ASP A 243 0.21 0.35 -20.37
CA ASP A 243 0.75 0.50 -21.72
C ASP A 243 2.04 1.33 -21.66
N LYS A 244 3.14 0.75 -22.15
CA LYS A 244 4.46 1.36 -22.10
C LYS A 244 4.60 2.55 -23.05
N LYS A 245 3.93 2.53 -24.19
CA LYS A 245 4.00 3.59 -25.21
C LYS A 245 3.20 4.80 -24.77
N GLU A 246 1.97 4.56 -24.34
CA GLU A 246 1.05 5.62 -23.91
C GLU A 246 1.31 6.07 -22.47
N ARG A 247 2.06 5.28 -21.68
CA ARG A 247 2.37 5.52 -20.26
C ARG A 247 1.10 5.63 -19.40
N LYS A 248 0.04 4.93 -19.80
CA LYS A 248 -1.31 4.93 -19.22
C LYS A 248 -1.70 3.54 -18.78
N ALA A 249 -2.56 3.45 -17.77
CA ALA A 249 -3.21 2.22 -17.41
C ALA A 249 -4.26 1.81 -18.46
N VAL A 250 -4.29 0.52 -18.76
CA VAL A 250 -5.21 -0.13 -19.70
C VAL A 250 -6.28 -0.91 -18.94
N SER A 251 -5.91 -1.52 -17.82
CA SER A 251 -6.84 -2.20 -16.92
C SER A 251 -6.36 -2.13 -15.48
N ILE A 252 -7.34 -2.27 -14.59
CA ILE A 252 -7.16 -2.55 -13.17
C ILE A 252 -8.13 -3.67 -12.82
N GLU A 253 -7.62 -4.75 -12.23
CA GLU A 253 -8.40 -5.90 -11.81
C GLU A 253 -8.20 -6.11 -10.32
N ARG A 254 -9.30 -6.22 -9.57
CA ARG A 254 -9.23 -6.57 -8.15
C ARG A 254 -9.08 -8.06 -7.94
N LEU A 255 -8.20 -8.40 -7.00
CA LEU A 255 -8.01 -9.74 -6.49
C LEU A 255 -8.41 -9.80 -5.03
N GLN A 256 -9.20 -10.81 -4.68
CA GLN A 256 -9.49 -11.18 -3.31
C GLN A 256 -9.39 -12.70 -3.15
N ILE A 257 -8.33 -13.16 -2.50
CA ILE A 257 -8.03 -14.58 -2.34
C ILE A 257 -8.35 -14.97 -0.90
N LYS A 258 -9.16 -16.01 -0.74
CA LYS A 258 -9.67 -16.48 0.55
C LYS A 258 -9.37 -17.97 0.69
N ASP A 259 -8.59 -18.34 1.70
CA ASP A 259 -8.30 -19.74 2.00
C ASP A 259 -9.37 -20.31 2.95
N GLY A 260 -10.42 -20.91 2.38
CA GLY A 260 -11.49 -21.60 3.12
C GLY A 260 -12.49 -20.65 3.78
N TYR A 261 -13.76 -20.79 3.44
CA TYR A 261 -14.90 -20.12 4.07
C TYR A 261 -15.77 -21.15 4.79
#